data_AF-A0A0P9FPY9-F1
#
_entry.id   AF-A0A0P9FPY9-F1
#
_cell.length_a   1.000
_cell.length_b   1.000
_cell.length_c   1.000
_cell.angle_alpha   90.00
_cell.angle_beta   90.00
_cell.angle_gamma   90.00
#
_symmetry.space_group_name_H-M   'P 1'
#
loop_
_entity.id
_entity.type
_entity.pdbx_description
1 polymer ?
#
loop_
_entity_poly.entity_id
_entity_poly.type
_entity_poly.pdbx_seq_one_letter_code
_entity_poly.pdbx_strand_id
1 'polypeptide(L)'
;MPNERELEEKASEALDSAFKQFEKDNGKLNDNSDFDLFGKYLDDAIYQFNQIHGTNFDTEEIMNKEAGRAEPIDELALFMEEALENWNNLNR
;
A
#
# COMPACT_ATOMS: atom_id res chain seq x y z
N MET A 1 20.53 -7.46 12.99
CA MET A 1 19.74 -6.53 12.17
C MET A 1 18.80 -7.38 11.34
N PRO A 2 17.54 -6.96 11.13
CA PRO A 2 16.68 -7.68 10.21
C PRO A 2 17.33 -7.68 8.83
N ASN A 3 17.18 -8.78 8.09
CA ASN A 3 17.63 -8.79 6.70
C ASN A 3 16.64 -8.01 5.82
N GLU A 4 17.06 -7.64 4.61
CA GLU A 4 16.27 -6.80 3.69
C GLU A 4 14.85 -7.36 3.45
N ARG A 5 14.72 -8.69 3.36
CA ARG A 5 13.43 -9.38 3.21
C ARG A 5 12.51 -9.19 4.42
N GLU A 6 13.03 -9.27 5.63
CA GLU A 6 12.25 -9.02 6.86
C GLU A 6 11.81 -7.55 6.98
N LEU A 7 12.57 -6.61 6.38
CA LEU A 7 12.18 -5.20 6.33
C LEU A 7 11.09 -4.95 5.29
N GLU A 8 11.16 -5.61 4.13
CA GLU A 8 10.09 -5.57 3.12
C GLU A 8 8.78 -6.13 3.68
N GLU A 9 8.81 -7.30 4.33
CA GLU A 9 7.60 -7.92 4.92
C GLU A 9 6.93 -6.98 5.94
N LYS A 10 7.72 -6.27 6.75
CA LYS A 10 7.18 -5.28 7.71
C LYS A 10 6.70 -3.99 7.04
N ALA A 11 7.28 -3.60 5.92
CA ALA A 11 6.77 -2.48 5.14
C ALA A 11 5.40 -2.82 4.54
N SER A 12 5.20 -4.05 4.09
CA SER A 12 3.89 -4.55 3.65
C SER A 12 2.85 -4.57 4.78
N GLU A 13 3.24 -5.02 5.99
CA GLU A 13 2.37 -4.94 7.18
C GLU A 13 1.95 -3.49 7.52
N ALA A 14 2.83 -2.51 7.24
CA ALA A 14 2.51 -1.10 7.41
C ALA A 14 1.45 -0.62 6.40
N LEU A 15 1.52 -1.08 5.15
CA LEU A 15 0.49 -0.81 4.13
C LEU A 15 -0.86 -1.42 4.50
N ASP A 16 -0.90 -2.67 4.95
CA ASP A 16 -2.15 -3.32 5.41
C ASP A 16 -2.76 -2.57 6.60
N SER A 17 -1.93 -2.09 7.52
CA SER A 17 -2.37 -1.25 8.63
C SER A 17 -2.96 0.08 8.16
N ALA A 18 -2.35 0.73 7.16
CA ALA A 18 -2.88 1.95 6.55
C ALA A 18 -4.19 1.71 5.81
N PHE A 19 -4.32 0.60 5.08
CA PHE A 19 -5.57 0.19 4.45
C PHE A 19 -6.71 0.05 5.47
N LYS A 20 -6.47 -0.71 6.54
CA LYS A 20 -7.46 -0.87 7.63
C LYS A 20 -7.83 0.45 8.29
N GLN A 21 -6.86 1.35 8.45
CA GLN A 21 -7.09 2.67 9.04
C GLN A 21 -7.90 3.56 8.09
N PHE A 22 -7.63 3.53 6.78
CA PHE A 22 -8.44 4.21 5.79
C PHE A 22 -9.89 3.71 5.81
N GLU A 23 -10.11 2.39 5.81
CA GLU A 23 -11.47 1.82 5.82
C GLU A 23 -12.23 2.17 7.10
N LYS A 24 -11.53 2.25 8.22
CA LYS A 24 -12.11 2.65 9.51
C LYS A 24 -12.57 4.11 9.50
N ASP A 25 -11.80 5.00 8.88
CA ASP A 25 -12.08 6.43 8.87
C ASP A 25 -13.08 6.85 7.78
N ASN A 26 -13.04 6.17 6.62
CA ASN A 26 -13.77 6.57 5.41
C ASN A 26 -14.84 5.55 4.97
N GLY A 27 -14.91 4.40 5.64
CA GLY A 27 -15.74 3.27 5.22
C GLY A 27 -14.99 2.33 4.28
N LYS A 28 -15.57 1.16 4.02
CA LYS A 28 -14.93 0.12 3.18
C LYS A 28 -14.55 0.66 1.81
N LEU A 29 -13.35 0.29 1.35
CA LEU A 29 -12.87 0.67 0.03
C LEU A 29 -13.81 0.08 -1.04
N ASN A 30 -14.16 0.90 -2.02
CA ASN A 30 -15.04 0.59 -3.15
C ASN A 30 -14.80 1.60 -4.27
N ASP A 31 -15.41 1.39 -5.44
CA ASP A 31 -15.19 2.17 -6.67
C ASP A 31 -15.48 3.68 -6.53
N ASN A 32 -16.24 4.10 -5.52
CA ASN A 32 -16.54 5.51 -5.24
C ASN A 32 -15.67 6.12 -4.14
N SER A 33 -14.66 5.38 -3.68
CA SER A 33 -13.75 5.86 -2.63
C SER A 33 -12.81 6.92 -3.17
N ASP A 34 -12.34 7.78 -2.27
CA ASP A 34 -11.31 8.75 -2.60
C ASP A 34 -9.95 8.04 -2.66
N PHE A 35 -9.57 7.60 -3.85
CA PHE A 35 -8.30 6.90 -4.10
C PHE A 35 -7.08 7.80 -3.90
N ASP A 36 -7.22 9.13 -4.08
CA ASP A 36 -6.14 10.07 -3.78
C ASP A 36 -5.88 10.14 -2.27
N LEU A 37 -6.95 10.13 -1.46
CA LEU A 37 -6.83 10.04 -0.01
C LEU A 37 -6.27 8.69 0.43
N PHE A 38 -6.73 7.59 -0.18
CA PHE A 38 -6.21 6.27 0.09
C PHE A 38 -4.69 6.17 -0.18
N GLY A 39 -4.22 6.67 -1.33
CA GLY A 39 -2.80 6.74 -1.65
C GLY A 39 -1.98 7.49 -0.60
N LYS A 40 -2.49 8.61 -0.06
CA LYS A 40 -1.83 9.34 1.04
C LYS A 40 -1.69 8.52 2.32
N TYR A 41 -2.68 7.70 2.66
CA TYR A 41 -2.57 6.81 3.84
C TYR A 41 -1.44 5.80 3.66
N LEU A 42 -1.27 5.26 2.45
CA LEU A 42 -0.20 4.32 2.13
C LEU A 42 1.18 4.99 2.15
N ASP A 43 1.30 6.15 1.51
CA ASP A 43 2.53 6.95 1.49
C ASP A 43 2.97 7.37 2.90
N ASP A 44 2.03 7.82 3.73
CA ASP A 44 2.32 8.22 5.10
C ASP A 44 2.81 7.03 5.93
N ALA A 45 2.29 5.83 5.71
CA ALA A 45 2.73 4.62 6.42
C ALA A 45 4.15 4.20 6.02
N ILE A 46 4.48 4.21 4.73
CA ILE A 46 5.84 3.89 4.26
C ILE A 46 6.82 4.98 4.67
N TYR A 47 6.42 6.24 4.62
CA TYR A 47 7.23 7.35 5.14
C TYR A 47 7.56 7.15 6.62
N GLN A 48 6.57 6.86 7.46
CA GLN A 48 6.78 6.61 8.89
C GLN A 48 7.65 5.36 9.13
N PHE A 49 7.41 4.29 8.39
CA PHE A 49 8.22 3.08 8.44
C PHE A 49 9.71 3.38 8.16
N ASN A 50 9.98 4.14 7.09
CA ASN A 50 11.31 4.57 6.70
C ASN A 50 12.00 5.40 7.80
N GLN A 51 11.27 6.30 8.47
CA GLN A 51 11.81 7.07 9.60
C GLN A 51 12.17 6.18 10.80
N ILE A 52 11.35 5.15 11.11
CA ILE A 52 11.57 4.27 12.26
C ILE A 52 12.72 3.30 12.01
N HIS A 53 12.80 2.75 10.81
CA HIS A 53 13.73 1.66 10.47
C HIS A 53 15.00 2.13 9.74
N GLY A 54 15.08 3.41 9.36
CA GLY A 54 16.22 3.95 8.63
C GLY A 54 16.33 3.39 7.21
N THR A 55 15.19 3.10 6.58
CA THR A 55 15.08 2.57 5.21
C THR A 55 14.65 3.66 4.24
N ASN A 56 14.70 3.37 2.93
CA ASN A 56 14.25 4.28 1.86
C ASN A 56 13.33 3.52 0.89
N PHE A 57 12.39 2.74 1.41
CA PHE A 57 11.44 2.03 0.57
C PHE A 57 10.51 3.02 -0.14
N ASP A 58 10.19 2.69 -1.38
CA ASP A 58 9.21 3.39 -2.18
C ASP A 58 7.84 2.72 -2.03
N THR A 59 6.79 3.50 -1.82
CA THR A 59 5.43 2.99 -1.61
C THR A 59 4.96 2.14 -2.79
N GLU A 60 5.18 2.63 -4.02
CA GLU A 60 4.77 1.96 -5.25
C GLU A 60 5.51 0.64 -5.42
N GLU A 61 6.81 0.60 -5.10
CA GLU A 61 7.61 -0.63 -5.15
C GLU A 61 7.09 -1.70 -4.19
N ILE A 62 6.78 -1.34 -2.93
CA ILE A 62 6.23 -2.29 -1.95
C ILE A 62 4.83 -2.74 -2.38
N MET A 63 3.97 -1.83 -2.85
CA MET A 63 2.65 -2.19 -3.36
C MET A 63 2.72 -3.15 -4.55
N ASN A 64 3.60 -2.91 -5.52
CA ASN A 64 3.79 -3.79 -6.67
C ASN A 64 4.31 -5.17 -6.26
N LYS A 65 5.19 -5.23 -5.24
CA LYS A 65 5.64 -6.50 -4.67
C LYS A 65 4.52 -7.26 -3.99
N GLU A 66 3.63 -6.57 -3.27
CA GLU A 66 2.45 -7.19 -2.65
C GLU A 66 1.43 -7.68 -3.68
N ALA A 67 1.11 -6.86 -4.69
CA ALA A 67 0.23 -7.24 -5.78
C ALA A 67 0.77 -8.47 -6.55
N GLY A 68 2.08 -8.54 -6.79
CA GLY A 68 2.72 -9.69 -7.42
C GLY A 68 2.87 -10.93 -6.52
N ARG A 69 2.71 -10.79 -5.20
CA ARG A 69 2.79 -11.90 -4.21
C ARG A 69 1.44 -12.48 -3.86
N ALA A 70 0.36 -11.73 -4.07
CA ALA A 70 -0.97 -12.26 -3.87
C ALA A 70 -1.26 -13.36 -4.89
N GLU A 71 -1.46 -14.58 -4.39
CA GLU A 71 -2.09 -15.63 -5.20
C GLU A 71 -3.46 -15.11 -5.68
N PRO A 72 -3.94 -15.50 -6.89
CA PRO A 72 -5.10 -14.92 -7.58
C PRO A 72 -6.47 -15.11 -6.90
N ILE A 73 -6.53 -15.29 -5.57
CA ILE A 73 -7.75 -15.39 -4.76
C ILE A 73 -7.73 -14.38 -3.59
N ASP A 74 -6.82 -13.41 -3.57
CA ASP A 74 -6.89 -12.31 -2.58
C ASP A 74 -7.53 -11.08 -3.23
N GLU A 75 -8.77 -10.75 -2.83
CA GLU A 75 -9.52 -9.58 -3.34
C GLU A 75 -8.67 -8.29 -3.24
N LEU A 76 -7.79 -8.21 -2.26
CA LEU A 76 -6.85 -7.09 -2.06
C LEU A 76 -5.92 -6.86 -3.26
N ALA A 77 -5.46 -7.92 -3.92
CA ALA A 77 -4.53 -7.82 -5.06
C ALA A 77 -5.19 -7.18 -6.28
N LEU A 78 -6.40 -7.64 -6.59
CA LEU A 78 -7.23 -7.07 -7.66
C LEU A 78 -7.56 -5.60 -7.35
N PHE A 79 -7.85 -5.29 -6.09
CA PHE A 79 -8.07 -3.90 -5.66
C PHE A 79 -6.81 -3.03 -5.80
N MET A 80 -5.62 -3.55 -5.46
CA MET A 80 -4.37 -2.80 -5.57
C MET A 80 -3.96 -2.58 -7.04
N GLU A 81 -4.19 -3.56 -7.91
CA GLU A 81 -3.91 -3.44 -9.34
C GLU A 81 -4.81 -2.38 -10.00
N GLU A 82 -6.11 -2.40 -9.68
CA GLU A 82 -7.08 -1.40 -10.16
C GLU A 82 -6.81 0.02 -9.62
N ALA A 83 -6.40 0.14 -8.35
CA ALA A 83 -6.02 1.43 -7.76
C ALA A 83 -4.76 2.01 -8.44
N LEU A 84 -3.76 1.16 -8.73
CA LEU A 84 -2.52 1.58 -9.40
C LEU A 84 -2.76 2.00 -10.85
N GLU A 85 -3.63 1.28 -11.57
CA GLU A 85 -3.98 1.60 -12.96
C GLU A 85 -4.71 2.94 -13.06
N ASN A 86 -5.64 3.21 -12.13
CA ASN A 86 -6.36 4.48 -12.07
C ASN A 86 -5.44 5.67 -11.74
N TRP A 87 -4.53 5.50 -10.78
CA TRP A 87 -3.58 6.55 -10.39
C TRP A 87 -2.63 6.94 -11.54
N ASN A 88 -2.15 5.96 -12.31
CA ASN A 88 -1.30 6.21 -13.47
C ASN A 88 -2.00 6.98 -14.60
N ASN A 89 -3.31 6.77 -14.77
CA ASN A 89 -4.11 7.49 -15.78
C ASN A 89 -4.37 8.96 -15.42
N LEU A 90 -4.40 9.30 -14.13
CA LEU A 90 -4.62 10.67 -13.66
C LEU A 90 -3.36 11.55 -13.69
N ASN A 91 -2.18 10.94 -13.61
CA ASN A 91 -0.89 11.63 -13.56
C ASN A 91 -0.14 11.69 -14.92
N ARG A 92 -0.83 11.37 -16.03
CA ARG A 92 -0.32 11.49 -17.41
C ARG A 92 -0.89 12.69 -18.16
#